data_AF-A0A352PJ24-F1
#
_entry.id   AF-A0A352PJ24-F1
#
_cell.length_a   1.000
_cell.length_b   1.000
_cell.length_c   1.000
_cell.angle_alpha   90.00
_cell.angle_beta   90.00
_cell.angle_gamma   90.00
#
_symmetry.space_group_name_H-M   'P 1'
#
loop_
_entity.id
_entity.type
_entity.pdbx_description
1 polymer ?
#
loop_
_entity_poly.entity_id
_entity_poly.type
_entity_poly.pdbx_seq_one_letter_code
_entity_poly.pdbx_strand_id
1 'polypeptide(L)'
;FSFILEALDNPSFRDAIRDKDFQDYESIIRRMNSAIARSRMFVYALSIIFMLISVLIVFNTVRVAIYTHRDEISIMRLVGASSALIRAPFVIESIFYSLLATVGTGVITFLLVRVLDPQFRAFFEGSEISVLNYYVKNSILIFGLQFGALALLNIVSASFAMRKYLKV
;
A
#
# COMPACT_ATOMS: atom_id res chain seq x y z
N PHE A 1 7.86 35.67 -42.04
CA PHE A 1 6.93 34.86 -41.22
C PHE A 1 5.45 35.21 -41.42
N SER A 2 5.07 36.20 -42.25
CA SER A 2 3.66 36.57 -42.51
C SER A 2 2.85 35.52 -43.28
N PHE A 3 3.45 34.84 -44.27
CA PHE A 3 2.78 33.81 -45.08
C PHE A 3 2.25 32.62 -44.25
N ILE A 4 2.99 32.18 -43.23
CA ILE A 4 2.58 31.08 -42.34
C ILE A 4 1.45 31.55 -41.41
N LEU A 5 1.51 32.79 -40.93
CA LEU A 5 0.46 33.39 -40.10
C LEU A 5 -0.84 33.62 -40.89
N GLU A 6 -0.75 33.99 -42.16
CA GLU A 6 -1.89 34.17 -43.06
C GLU A 6 -2.48 32.83 -43.54
N ALA A 7 -1.66 31.79 -43.69
CA ALA A 7 -2.12 30.42 -43.92
C ALA A 7 -2.78 29.79 -42.68
N LEU A 8 -2.34 30.17 -41.47
CA LEU A 8 -2.94 29.78 -40.19
C LEU A 8 -4.31 30.43 -39.94
N ASP A 9 -4.52 31.64 -40.46
CA ASP A 9 -5.79 32.38 -40.32
C ASP A 9 -6.82 32.05 -41.42
N ASN A 10 -6.42 31.25 -42.42
CA ASN A 10 -7.30 30.82 -43.51
C ASN A 10 -8.31 29.75 -43.01
N PRO A 11 -9.63 30.00 -43.13
CA PRO A 11 -10.68 29.13 -42.60
C PRO A 11 -10.67 27.69 -43.15
N SER A 12 -10.10 27.45 -44.34
CA SER A 12 -10.00 26.10 -44.91
C SER A 12 -9.05 25.17 -44.16
N PHE A 13 -8.10 25.70 -43.37
CA PHE A 13 -7.12 24.89 -42.64
C PHE A 13 -7.35 24.84 -41.12
N ARG A 14 -8.23 25.69 -40.58
CA ARG A 14 -8.54 25.76 -39.14
C ARG A 14 -9.07 24.44 -38.57
N ASP A 15 -9.98 23.78 -39.27
CA ASP A 15 -10.59 22.52 -38.80
C ASP A 15 -9.58 21.35 -38.85
N ALA A 16 -8.75 21.28 -39.90
CA ALA A 16 -7.71 20.26 -40.04
C ALA A 16 -6.57 20.42 -39.02
N ILE A 17 -6.22 21.67 -38.66
CA ILE A 17 -5.23 21.96 -37.62
C ILE A 17 -5.81 21.62 -36.23
N ARG A 18 -7.07 21.98 -35.98
CA ARG A 18 -7.77 21.67 -34.73
C ARG A 18 -7.86 20.17 -34.49
N ASP A 19 -8.29 19.39 -35.47
CA ASP A 19 -8.43 17.94 -35.34
C ASP A 19 -7.08 17.25 -35.10
N LYS A 20 -6.00 17.72 -35.74
CA LYS A 20 -4.65 17.17 -35.54
C LYS A 20 -4.10 17.48 -34.14
N ASP A 21 -4.28 18.70 -33.66
CA ASP A 21 -3.82 19.13 -32.33
C ASP A 21 -4.55 18.34 -31.21
N PHE A 22 -5.89 18.20 -31.30
CA PHE A 22 -6.65 17.37 -30.36
C PHE A 22 -6.26 15.88 -30.41
N GLN A 23 -6.07 15.31 -31.62
CA GLN A 23 -5.65 13.92 -31.76
C GLN A 23 -4.25 13.67 -31.17
N ASP A 24 -3.32 14.63 -31.32
CA ASP A 24 -1.97 14.52 -30.78
C ASP A 24 -2.00 14.53 -29.23
N TYR A 25 -2.73 15.44 -28.58
CA TYR A 25 -2.86 15.41 -27.12
C TYR A 25 -3.57 14.15 -26.61
N GLU A 26 -4.62 13.70 -27.29
CA GLU A 26 -5.33 12.48 -26.92
C GLU A 26 -4.40 11.25 -27.02
N SER A 27 -3.52 11.21 -28.02
CA SER A 27 -2.52 10.14 -28.17
C SER A 27 -1.44 10.17 -27.08
N ILE A 28 -0.97 11.36 -26.69
CA ILE A 28 0.03 11.54 -25.63
C ILE A 28 -0.58 11.16 -24.28
N ILE A 29 -1.78 11.64 -23.97
CA ILE A 29 -2.53 11.29 -22.76
C ILE A 29 -2.79 9.79 -22.72
N ARG A 30 -3.20 9.17 -23.84
CA ARG A 30 -3.39 7.71 -23.91
C ARG A 30 -2.10 6.94 -23.64
N ARG A 31 -0.96 7.37 -24.18
CA ARG A 31 0.35 6.75 -23.91
C ARG A 31 0.72 6.88 -22.44
N MET A 32 0.57 8.05 -21.84
CA MET A 32 0.82 8.29 -20.41
C MET A 32 -0.08 7.42 -19.52
N ASN A 33 -1.39 7.41 -19.79
CA ASN A 33 -2.35 6.61 -19.04
C ASN A 33 -2.07 5.11 -19.16
N SER A 34 -1.70 4.63 -20.35
CA SER A 34 -1.32 3.23 -20.53
C SER A 34 -0.04 2.85 -19.79
N ALA A 35 0.94 3.77 -19.70
CA ALA A 35 2.16 3.56 -18.92
C ALA A 35 1.87 3.50 -17.41
N ILE A 36 1.04 4.42 -16.91
CA ILE A 36 0.58 4.43 -15.51
C ILE A 36 -0.20 3.15 -15.20
N ALA A 37 -1.10 2.72 -16.09
CA ALA A 37 -1.89 1.49 -15.91
C ALA A 37 -1.00 0.24 -15.82
N ARG A 38 0.00 0.11 -16.70
CA ARG A 38 0.98 -0.99 -16.65
C ARG A 38 1.78 -0.98 -15.35
N SER A 39 2.27 0.19 -14.94
CA SER A 39 2.99 0.35 -13.67
C SER A 39 2.11 -0.03 -12.47
N ARG A 40 0.85 0.38 -12.46
CA ARG A 40 -0.11 0.07 -11.40
C ARG A 40 -0.39 -1.44 -11.32
N MET A 41 -0.58 -2.09 -12.46
CA MET A 41 -0.77 -3.55 -12.52
C MET A 41 0.43 -4.30 -11.96
N PHE A 42 1.65 -3.87 -12.31
CA PHE A 42 2.88 -4.45 -11.78
C PHE A 42 2.97 -4.32 -10.25
N VAL A 43 2.72 -3.12 -9.72
CA VAL A 43 2.73 -2.86 -8.26
C VAL A 43 1.68 -3.72 -7.55
N TYR A 44 0.47 -3.87 -8.11
CA TYR A 44 -0.54 -4.73 -7.51
C TYR A 44 -0.18 -6.21 -7.53
N ALA A 45 0.37 -6.70 -8.63
CA ALA A 45 0.85 -8.08 -8.71
C ALA A 45 1.93 -8.35 -7.65
N LEU A 46 2.90 -7.43 -7.51
CA LEU A 46 3.95 -7.54 -6.51
C LEU A 46 3.41 -7.47 -5.08
N SER A 47 2.44 -6.58 -4.82
CA SER A 47 1.80 -6.43 -3.52
C SER A 47 1.07 -7.72 -3.10
N ILE A 48 0.38 -8.38 -4.03
CA ILE A 48 -0.28 -9.68 -3.76
C ILE A 48 0.74 -10.75 -3.39
N ILE A 49 1.88 -10.81 -4.09
CA ILE A 49 2.94 -11.76 -3.77
C ILE A 49 3.48 -11.53 -2.35
N PHE A 50 3.79 -10.27 -1.99
CA PHE A 50 4.23 -9.95 -0.63
C PHE A 50 3.18 -10.26 0.43
N MET A 51 1.90 -10.02 0.12
CA MET A 51 0.80 -10.38 1.01
C MET A 51 0.76 -11.90 1.26
N LEU A 52 0.91 -12.72 0.23
CA LEU A 52 0.97 -14.18 0.36
C LEU A 52 2.17 -14.64 1.19
N ILE A 53 3.35 -14.05 0.94
CA ILE A 53 4.56 -14.34 1.72
C ILE A 53 4.34 -14.00 3.19
N SER A 54 3.77 -12.82 3.48
CA SER A 54 3.45 -12.39 4.84
C SER A 54 2.52 -13.36 5.55
N VAL A 55 1.43 -13.79 4.89
CA VAL A 55 0.49 -14.77 5.44
C VAL A 55 1.19 -16.09 5.75
N LEU A 56 2.06 -16.56 4.85
CA LEU A 56 2.82 -17.80 5.03
C LEU A 56 3.78 -17.72 6.23
N ILE A 57 4.48 -16.59 6.38
CA ILE A 57 5.35 -16.34 7.53
C ILE A 57 4.53 -16.37 8.82
N VAL A 58 3.44 -15.59 8.92
CA VAL A 58 2.58 -15.57 10.11
C VAL A 58 2.04 -16.97 10.43
N PHE A 59 1.61 -17.71 9.41
CA PHE A 59 1.10 -19.07 9.58
C PHE A 59 2.15 -20.02 10.17
N ASN A 60 3.39 -19.94 9.69
CA ASN A 60 4.49 -20.74 10.21
C ASN A 60 4.88 -20.32 11.63
N THR A 61 4.94 -19.02 11.90
CA THR A 61 5.24 -18.48 13.24
C THR A 61 4.21 -18.95 14.27
N VAL A 62 2.92 -18.86 13.95
CA VAL A 62 1.84 -19.33 14.83
C VAL A 62 1.94 -20.83 15.07
N ARG A 63 2.29 -21.63 14.05
CA ARG A 63 2.50 -23.08 14.24
C ARG A 63 3.62 -23.36 15.23
N VAL A 64 4.76 -22.68 15.09
CA VAL A 64 5.90 -22.84 16.00
C VAL A 64 5.51 -22.42 17.41
N ALA A 65 4.82 -21.28 17.56
CA ALA A 65 4.38 -20.78 18.86
C ALA A 65 3.41 -21.77 19.57
N ILE A 66 2.43 -22.32 18.85
CA ILE A 66 1.51 -23.34 19.39
C ILE A 66 2.29 -24.58 19.86
N TYR A 67 3.30 -25.00 19.10
CA TYR A 67 4.11 -26.17 19.47
C TYR A 67 4.92 -25.93 20.75
N THR A 68 5.53 -24.75 20.87
CA THR A 68 6.31 -24.37 22.06
C THR A 68 5.44 -24.26 23.31
N HIS A 69 4.23 -23.71 23.19
CA HIS A 69 3.29 -23.52 24.32
C HIS A 69 2.24 -24.64 24.44
N ARG A 70 2.48 -25.80 23.83
CA ARG A 70 1.48 -26.89 23.78
C ARG A 70 1.05 -27.39 25.16
N ASP A 71 1.98 -27.41 26.12
CA ASP A 71 1.73 -27.94 27.46
C ASP A 71 0.84 -26.97 28.24
N GLU A 72 1.09 -25.66 28.14
CA GLU A 72 0.22 -24.62 28.71
C GLU A 72 -1.19 -24.67 28.11
N ILE A 73 -1.29 -24.82 26.78
CA ILE A 73 -2.58 -24.95 26.09
C ILE A 73 -3.32 -26.20 26.57
N SER A 74 -2.62 -27.31 26.80
CA SER A 74 -3.20 -28.55 27.34
C SER A 74 -3.76 -28.33 28.74
N ILE A 75 -3.02 -27.66 29.63
CA ILE A 75 -3.48 -27.29 30.97
C ILE A 75 -4.73 -26.41 30.87
N MET A 76 -4.73 -25.37 30.03
CA MET A 76 -5.93 -24.52 29.84
C MET A 76 -7.15 -25.33 29.39
N ARG A 77 -6.97 -26.30 28.49
CA ARG A 77 -8.05 -27.20 28.05
C ARG A 77 -8.57 -28.10 29.18
N LEU A 78 -7.69 -28.60 30.05
CA LEU A 78 -8.08 -29.45 31.19
C LEU A 78 -8.95 -28.71 32.21
N VAL A 79 -8.77 -27.40 32.35
CA VAL A 79 -9.59 -26.54 33.23
C VAL A 79 -10.86 -26.04 32.51
N GLY A 80 -11.14 -26.52 31.29
CA GLY A 80 -12.35 -26.19 30.54
C GLY A 80 -12.30 -24.85 29.80
N ALA A 81 -11.12 -24.31 29.52
CA ALA A 81 -10.99 -23.06 28.79
C ALA A 81 -11.59 -23.17 27.37
N SER A 82 -12.37 -22.15 26.99
CA SER A 82 -12.92 -22.07 25.64
C SER A 82 -11.80 -21.86 24.60
N SER A 83 -12.03 -22.32 23.37
CA SER A 83 -11.10 -22.09 22.26
C SER A 83 -10.84 -20.60 21.97
N ALA A 84 -11.73 -19.70 22.40
CA ALA A 84 -11.54 -18.26 22.28
C ALA A 84 -10.51 -17.73 23.29
N LEU A 85 -10.53 -18.23 24.53
CA LEU A 85 -9.59 -17.84 25.57
C LEU A 85 -8.15 -18.22 25.20
N ILE A 86 -7.97 -19.38 24.57
CA ILE A 86 -6.66 -19.85 24.08
C ILE A 86 -6.15 -18.98 22.90
N ARG A 87 -7.06 -18.39 22.10
CA ARG A 87 -6.71 -17.56 20.93
C ARG A 87 -6.49 -16.10 21.25
N ALA A 88 -7.08 -15.61 22.34
CA ALA A 88 -6.97 -14.21 22.77
C ALA A 88 -5.53 -13.67 22.84
N PRO A 89 -4.54 -14.35 23.46
CA PRO A 89 -3.17 -13.83 23.54
C PRO A 89 -2.56 -13.57 22.16
N PHE A 90 -2.73 -14.50 21.22
CA PHE A 90 -2.21 -14.36 19.85
C PHE A 90 -2.84 -13.21 19.06
N VAL A 91 -4.13 -12.95 19.27
CA VAL A 91 -4.81 -11.81 18.63
C VAL A 91 -4.29 -10.48 19.18
N ILE A 92 -4.08 -10.41 20.49
CA ILE A 92 -3.53 -9.23 21.14
C ILE A 92 -2.10 -8.98 20.65
N GLU A 93 -1.24 -10.01 20.63
CA GLU A 93 0.10 -9.93 20.05
C GLU A 93 0.09 -9.42 18.62
N SER A 94 -0.83 -9.91 17.78
CA SER A 94 -0.96 -9.48 16.38
C SER A 94 -1.24 -7.97 16.27
N ILE A 95 -2.05 -7.41 17.16
CA ILE A 95 -2.36 -5.98 17.20
C ILE A 95 -1.11 -5.18 17.61
N PHE A 96 -0.39 -5.65 18.63
CA PHE A 96 0.85 -5.01 19.06
C PHE A 96 1.93 -5.03 17.96
N TYR A 97 2.10 -6.16 17.27
CA TYR A 97 3.03 -6.24 16.12
C TYR A 97 2.63 -5.29 15.00
N SER A 98 1.34 -5.18 14.67
CA SER A 98 0.87 -4.21 13.68
C SER A 98 1.15 -2.77 14.10
N LEU A 99 0.97 -2.44 15.38
CA LEU A 99 1.25 -1.10 15.89
C LEU A 99 2.74 -0.77 15.77
N LEU A 100 3.62 -1.67 16.21
CA LEU A 100 5.06 -1.49 16.11
C LEU A 100 5.53 -1.39 14.66
N ALA A 101 4.97 -2.21 13.76
CA ALA A 101 5.26 -2.17 12.34
C ALA A 101 4.83 -0.84 11.70
N THR A 102 3.65 -0.31 12.04
CA THR A 102 3.18 0.98 11.54
C THR A 102 4.07 2.12 12.03
N VAL A 103 4.42 2.14 13.32
CA VAL A 103 5.32 3.16 13.87
C VAL A 103 6.69 3.10 13.20
N GLY A 104 7.29 1.91 13.10
CA GLY A 104 8.59 1.73 12.46
C GLY A 104 8.58 2.16 10.99
N THR A 105 7.57 1.73 10.23
CA THR A 105 7.42 2.13 8.82
C THR A 105 7.21 3.63 8.68
N GLY A 106 6.49 4.25 9.62
CA GLY A 106 6.27 5.68 9.64
C GLY A 106 7.52 6.51 9.86
N VAL A 107 8.35 6.10 10.82
CA VAL A 107 9.64 6.75 11.04
C VAL A 107 10.52 6.64 9.79
N ILE A 108 10.62 5.44 9.20
CA ILE A 108 11.42 5.21 7.99
C ILE A 108 10.90 6.08 6.83
N THR A 109 9.58 6.08 6.59
CA THR A 109 8.96 6.83 5.49
C THR A 109 9.14 8.33 5.68
N PHE A 110 8.97 8.83 6.91
CA PHE A 110 9.17 10.25 7.23
C PHE A 110 10.62 10.69 6.94
N LEU A 111 11.61 9.90 7.37
CA LEU A 111 13.02 10.19 7.08
C LEU A 111 13.30 10.19 5.58
N LEU A 112 12.76 9.22 4.87
CA LEU A 112 12.95 9.06 3.43
C LEU A 112 12.31 10.22 2.65
N VAL A 113 11.07 10.61 2.98
CA VAL A 113 10.41 11.78 2.38
C VAL A 113 11.18 13.06 2.67
N ARG A 114 11.69 13.25 3.89
CA ARG A 114 12.47 14.44 4.25
C ARG A 114 13.75 14.59 3.42
N VAL A 115 14.43 13.48 3.11
CA VAL A 115 15.64 13.50 2.28
C VAL A 115 15.32 13.72 0.81
N LEU A 116 14.22 13.16 0.32
CA LEU A 116 13.85 13.23 -1.10
C LEU A 116 13.07 14.50 -1.49
N ASP A 117 12.34 15.12 -0.57
CA ASP A 117 11.54 16.34 -0.81
C ASP A 117 12.32 17.44 -1.56
N PRO A 118 13.56 17.82 -1.20
CA PRO A 118 14.30 18.83 -1.95
C PRO A 118 14.64 18.39 -3.39
N GLN A 119 14.90 17.11 -3.63
CA GLN A 119 15.17 16.59 -4.98
C GLN A 119 13.90 16.62 -5.84
N PHE A 120 12.75 16.27 -5.25
CA PHE A 120 11.47 16.38 -5.92
C PHE A 120 11.14 17.83 -6.30
N ARG A 121 11.36 18.78 -5.38
CA ARG A 121 11.10 20.20 -5.65
C ARG A 121 12.01 20.77 -6.74
N ALA A 122 13.26 20.30 -6.82
CA ALA A 122 14.20 20.69 -7.88
C ALA A 122 13.86 20.07 -9.25
N PHE A 123 13.25 18.88 -9.29
CA PHE A 123 12.82 18.25 -10.54
C PHE A 123 11.51 18.86 -11.08
N PHE A 124 10.61 19.28 -10.18
CA PHE A 124 9.30 19.85 -10.52
C PHE A 124 9.26 21.37 -10.34
N GLU A 125 10.27 22.07 -10.87
CA GLU A 125 10.37 23.54 -10.86
C GLU A 125 9.03 24.17 -11.27
N GLY A 126 8.41 24.96 -10.39
CA GLY A 126 7.13 25.63 -10.62
C GLY A 126 5.90 25.01 -9.95
N SER A 127 6.02 23.88 -9.24
CA SER A 127 4.95 23.33 -8.41
C SER A 127 5.15 23.66 -6.92
N GLU A 128 4.14 24.25 -6.27
CA GLU A 128 4.12 24.45 -4.80
C GLU A 128 3.90 23.13 -4.01
N ILE A 129 4.14 21.98 -4.65
CA ILE A 129 3.84 20.68 -4.06
C ILE A 129 4.99 20.28 -3.15
N SER A 130 4.87 20.57 -1.86
CA SER A 130 5.73 19.95 -0.84
C SER A 130 5.16 18.58 -0.47
N VAL A 131 5.89 17.53 -0.85
CA VAL A 131 5.56 16.14 -0.52
C VAL A 131 5.60 15.94 0.99
N LEU A 132 6.57 16.57 1.66
CA LEU A 132 6.67 16.57 3.12
C LEU A 132 5.42 17.19 3.78
N ASN A 133 4.95 18.34 3.30
CA ASN A 133 3.76 18.99 3.86
C ASN A 133 2.50 18.13 3.64
N TYR A 134 2.35 17.54 2.45
CA TYR A 134 1.25 16.61 2.18
C TYR A 134 1.29 15.39 3.12
N TYR A 135 2.48 14.81 3.32
CA TYR A 135 2.67 13.65 4.20
C TYR A 135 2.33 13.97 5.66
N VAL A 136 2.80 15.10 6.18
CA VAL A 136 2.52 15.53 7.56
C VAL A 136 1.03 15.83 7.73
N LYS A 137 0.41 16.56 6.80
CA LYS A 137 -1.02 16.90 6.84
C LYS A 137 -1.93 15.66 6.84
N ASN A 138 -1.59 14.64 6.05
CA ASN A 138 -2.39 13.42 5.91
C ASN A 138 -1.86 12.25 6.76
N SER A 139 -0.90 12.50 7.65
CA SER A 139 -0.20 11.46 8.43
C SER A 139 -1.17 10.54 9.17
N ILE A 140 -2.15 11.11 9.88
CA ILE A 140 -3.17 10.36 10.62
C ILE A 140 -3.98 9.41 9.72
N LEU A 141 -4.37 9.87 8.52
CA LEU A 141 -5.13 9.04 7.59
C LEU A 141 -4.26 7.92 7.01
N ILE A 142 -3.05 8.25 6.58
CA ILE A 142 -2.09 7.28 6.01
C ILE A 142 -1.76 6.19 7.04
N PHE A 143 -1.36 6.59 8.25
CA PHE A 143 -0.99 5.65 9.31
C PHE A 143 -2.20 4.91 9.88
N GLY A 144 -3.35 5.56 9.98
CA GLY A 144 -4.59 4.93 10.41
C GLY A 144 -5.01 3.82 9.46
N LEU A 145 -5.01 4.08 8.15
CA LEU A 145 -5.31 3.07 7.15
C LEU A 145 -4.26 1.96 7.12
N GLN A 146 -2.97 2.32 7.23
CA GLN A 146 -1.88 1.35 7.26
C GLN A 146 -1.99 0.41 8.46
N PHE A 147 -2.20 0.95 9.66
CA PHE A 147 -2.43 0.17 10.87
C PHE A 147 -3.66 -0.72 10.73
N GLY A 148 -4.79 -0.17 10.25
CA GLY A 148 -6.01 -0.93 10.03
C GLY A 148 -5.79 -2.10 9.07
N ALA A 149 -5.11 -1.87 7.94
CA ALA A 149 -4.79 -2.92 6.98
C ALA A 149 -3.87 -4.00 7.57
N LEU A 150 -2.80 -3.61 8.28
CA LEU A 150 -1.88 -4.55 8.92
C LEU A 150 -2.54 -5.35 10.03
N ALA A 151 -3.31 -4.69 10.90
CA ALA A 151 -4.06 -5.35 11.97
C ALA A 151 -5.06 -6.37 11.40
N LEU A 152 -5.84 -6.00 10.39
CA LEU A 152 -6.76 -6.91 9.73
C LEU A 152 -6.04 -8.11 9.11
N LEU A 153 -4.96 -7.86 8.37
CA LEU A 153 -4.16 -8.91 7.74
C LEU A 153 -3.60 -9.89 8.77
N ASN A 154 -2.98 -9.39 9.85
CA ASN A 154 -2.37 -10.21 10.88
C ASN A 154 -3.41 -11.00 11.68
N ILE A 155 -4.52 -10.36 12.08
CA ILE A 155 -5.61 -11.03 12.81
C ILE A 155 -6.23 -12.14 11.97
N VAL A 156 -6.53 -11.87 10.69
CA VAL A 156 -7.11 -12.88 9.79
C VAL A 156 -6.13 -14.04 9.58
N SER A 157 -4.85 -13.73 9.35
CA SER A 157 -3.80 -14.73 9.15
C SER A 157 -3.61 -15.63 10.38
N ALA A 158 -3.48 -15.02 11.57
CA ALA A 158 -3.33 -15.75 12.82
C ALA A 158 -4.58 -16.57 13.17
N SER A 159 -5.77 -16.01 12.95
CA SER A 159 -7.04 -16.71 13.19
C SER A 159 -7.21 -17.93 12.29
N PHE A 160 -6.83 -17.80 11.01
CA PHE A 160 -6.87 -18.91 10.05
C PHE A 160 -5.88 -20.02 10.44
N ALA A 161 -4.65 -19.64 10.82
CA ALA A 161 -3.64 -20.58 11.31
C ALA A 161 -4.14 -21.34 12.55
N MET A 162 -4.65 -20.64 13.55
CA MET A 162 -5.18 -21.23 14.78
C MET A 162 -6.37 -22.16 14.53
N ARG A 163 -7.30 -21.80 13.64
CA ARG A 163 -8.44 -22.70 13.29
C ARG A 163 -7.97 -24.03 12.71
N LYS A 164 -6.89 -24.02 11.95
CA LYS A 164 -6.33 -25.23 11.32
C LYS A 164 -5.59 -26.12 12.33
N TYR A 165 -4.90 -25.55 13.32
CA TYR A 165 -4.06 -26.32 14.26
C TYR A 165 -4.70 -26.62 15.62
N LEU A 166 -5.69 -25.85 16.09
CA LEU A 166 -6.41 -26.14 17.34
C LEU A 166 -7.50 -27.21 17.19
N LYS A 167 -7.81 -27.68 15.98
CA LYS A 167 -8.83 -28.72 15.74
C LYS A 167 -8.34 -30.16 15.97
N VAL A 168 -7.15 -30.32 16.56
CA VAL A 168 -6.62 -31.60 17.05
C VAL A 168 -6.75 -31.64 18.58
#